data_AF-A0A3P6QVB7-F1
#
_entry.id   AF-A0A3P6QVB7-F1
#
_cell.length_a   1.000
_cell.length_b   1.000
_cell.length_c   1.000
_cell.angle_alpha   90.00
_cell.angle_beta   90.00
_cell.angle_gamma   90.00
#
_symmetry.space_group_name_H-M   'P 1'
#
loop_
_entity.id
_entity.type
_entity.pdbx_description
1 polymer ?
#
loop_
_entity_poly.entity_id
_entity_poly.type
_entity_poly.pdbx_seq_one_letter_code
_entity_poly.pdbx_strand_id
1 'polypeptide(L)'
;METRSTAFADGRKNQLWVPLIEKALAKQLGSYSRLLAGRTIEGLATLTGAPVEVISLEDDMDPDIRWARILSAREAGFIMGCSCGAGKRPVNDELFRRRGLLSKHAYSILDVVQEGEHRLLKLRNPWGTFVWKGKWSQNWPGWPKDLKRKLCSGEPSTGTFWIGYDDFVAHFDSGWAELRIPIQMGGAFSNADK
;
A
#
# COMPACT_ATOMS: atom_id res chain seq x y z
N MET A 1 -24.38 -27.72 -0.02
CA MET A 1 -23.10 -27.34 -0.65
C MET A 1 -22.08 -27.17 0.47
N GLU A 2 -21.19 -28.14 0.68
CA GLU A 2 -20.03 -27.95 1.57
C GLU A 2 -18.95 -27.20 0.79
N THR A 3 -18.82 -25.90 1.04
CA THR A 3 -17.65 -25.14 0.61
C THR A 3 -16.49 -25.46 1.57
N ARG A 4 -15.52 -26.25 1.12
CA ARG A 4 -14.27 -26.56 1.85
C ARG A 4 -13.26 -25.40 1.85
N SER A 5 -13.73 -24.16 1.70
CA SER A 5 -12.91 -22.95 1.59
C SER A 5 -13.37 -21.91 2.60
N THR A 6 -12.46 -21.00 3.00
CA THR A 6 -12.80 -19.85 3.82
C THR A 6 -13.83 -18.97 3.09
N ALA A 7 -14.81 -18.44 3.83
CA ALA A 7 -15.85 -17.56 3.28
C ALA A 7 -15.44 -16.09 3.28
N PHE A 8 -14.47 -15.70 4.11
CA PHE A 8 -13.98 -14.33 4.29
C PHE A 8 -12.47 -14.26 4.00
N ALA A 9 -11.67 -13.56 4.80
CA ALA A 9 -10.24 -13.42 4.52
C ALA A 9 -9.54 -14.78 4.44
N ASP A 10 -8.65 -14.90 3.46
CA ASP A 10 -7.84 -16.10 3.25
C ASP A 10 -6.35 -15.76 3.29
N GLY A 11 -5.58 -16.62 3.92
CA GLY A 11 -4.14 -16.50 4.01
C GLY A 11 -3.46 -17.30 2.91
N ARG A 12 -2.38 -16.76 2.32
CA ARG A 12 -1.59 -17.54 1.34
C ARG A 12 -1.09 -18.83 1.99
N LYS A 13 -1.12 -19.93 1.23
CA LYS A 13 -0.63 -21.25 1.66
C LYS A 13 -1.37 -21.78 2.91
N ASN A 14 -2.68 -21.59 2.99
CA ASN A 14 -3.53 -22.07 4.09
C ASN A 14 -3.12 -21.52 5.48
N GLN A 15 -2.54 -20.31 5.51
CA GLN A 15 -2.18 -19.65 6.75
C GLN A 15 -3.43 -19.12 7.47
N LEU A 16 -3.67 -19.58 8.70
CA LEU A 16 -4.88 -19.23 9.45
C LEU A 16 -4.78 -17.91 10.24
N TRP A 17 -3.60 -17.30 10.35
CA TRP A 17 -3.44 -16.09 11.16
C TRP A 17 -4.30 -14.92 10.65
N VAL A 18 -4.48 -14.78 9.32
CA VAL A 18 -5.34 -13.73 8.72
C VAL A 18 -6.81 -13.94 9.10
N PRO A 19 -7.46 -15.08 8.80
CA PRO A 19 -8.87 -15.29 9.15
C PRO A 19 -9.12 -15.28 10.66
N LEU A 20 -8.13 -15.69 11.48
CA LEU A 20 -8.26 -15.63 12.94
C LEU A 20 -8.29 -14.19 13.46
N ILE A 21 -7.44 -13.31 12.94
CA ILE A 21 -7.46 -11.88 13.30
C ILE A 21 -8.78 -11.25 12.85
N GLU A 22 -9.24 -11.52 11.62
CA GLU A 22 -10.51 -11.02 11.11
C GLU A 22 -11.69 -11.48 12.00
N LYS A 23 -11.70 -12.76 12.41
CA LYS A 23 -12.72 -13.31 13.31
C LYS A 23 -12.71 -12.64 14.68
N ALA A 24 -11.52 -12.37 15.24
CA ALA A 24 -11.39 -11.70 16.53
C ALA A 24 -11.95 -10.26 16.46
N LEU A 25 -11.65 -9.54 15.38
CA LEU A 25 -12.17 -8.19 15.15
C LEU A 25 -13.69 -8.20 14.92
N ALA A 26 -14.21 -9.15 14.13
CA ALA A 26 -15.64 -9.35 13.95
C ALA A 26 -16.36 -9.61 15.29
N LYS A 27 -15.75 -10.42 16.17
CA LYS A 27 -16.29 -10.70 17.52
C LYS A 27 -16.33 -9.43 18.37
N GLN A 28 -15.29 -8.61 18.35
CA GLN A 28 -15.23 -7.34 19.09
C GLN A 28 -16.29 -6.34 18.60
N LEU A 29 -16.53 -6.28 17.28
CA LEU A 29 -17.53 -5.39 16.68
C LEU A 29 -18.95 -5.96 16.70
N GLY A 30 -19.11 -7.25 17.02
CA GLY A 30 -20.37 -7.97 17.18
C GLY A 30 -20.82 -8.79 15.97
N SER A 31 -20.25 -8.58 14.77
CA SER A 31 -20.54 -9.40 13.58
C SER A 31 -19.53 -9.15 12.46
N TYR A 32 -19.41 -10.11 11.51
CA TYR A 32 -18.65 -9.92 10.27
C TYR A 32 -19.22 -8.82 9.37
N SER A 33 -20.54 -8.59 9.40
CA SER A 33 -21.19 -7.56 8.58
C SER A 33 -20.73 -6.14 8.92
N ARG A 34 -20.20 -5.91 10.13
CA ARG A 34 -19.67 -4.61 10.55
C ARG A 34 -18.26 -4.32 10.05
N LEU A 35 -17.55 -5.31 9.47
CA LEU A 35 -16.22 -5.14 8.91
C LEU A 35 -16.21 -4.49 7.52
N LEU A 36 -17.34 -4.51 6.80
CA LEU A 36 -17.44 -4.13 5.38
C LEU A 36 -17.14 -2.66 5.07
N ALA A 37 -17.06 -1.79 6.08
CA ALA A 37 -16.96 -0.34 5.89
C ALA A 37 -15.74 0.33 6.56
N GLY A 38 -14.80 -0.46 7.10
CA GLY A 38 -13.63 0.07 7.78
C GLY A 38 -12.56 0.59 6.82
N ARG A 39 -11.92 1.71 7.15
CA ARG A 39 -10.70 2.16 6.44
C ARG A 39 -9.50 1.34 6.92
N THR A 40 -8.53 1.08 6.04
CA THR A 40 -7.31 0.34 6.40
C THR A 40 -6.60 0.91 7.64
N ILE A 41 -6.65 2.23 7.80
CA ILE A 41 -6.14 2.96 8.97
C ILE A 41 -6.84 2.59 10.27
N GLU A 42 -8.16 2.42 10.27
CA GLU A 42 -8.91 2.04 11.48
C GLU A 42 -8.53 0.62 11.91
N GLY A 43 -8.31 -0.27 10.94
CA GLY A 43 -7.77 -1.59 11.19
C GLY A 43 -6.38 -1.52 11.82
N LEU A 44 -5.47 -0.72 11.26
CA LEU A 44 -4.12 -0.54 11.81
C LEU A 44 -4.14 0.04 13.22
N ALA A 45 -4.92 1.09 13.46
CA ALA A 45 -5.08 1.70 14.78
C ALA A 45 -5.63 0.69 15.80
N THR A 46 -6.64 -0.10 15.41
CA THR A 46 -7.26 -1.10 16.28
C THR A 46 -6.29 -2.24 16.61
N LEU A 47 -5.49 -2.68 15.64
CA LEU A 47 -4.54 -3.79 15.84
C LEU A 47 -3.30 -3.39 16.63
N THR A 48 -2.89 -2.13 16.55
CA THR A 48 -1.61 -1.66 17.12
C THR A 48 -1.79 -0.78 18.35
N GLY A 49 -2.97 -0.20 18.56
CA GLY A 49 -3.22 0.81 19.58
C GLY A 49 -2.50 2.14 19.32
N ALA A 50 -1.88 2.30 18.16
CA ALA A 50 -0.99 3.39 17.85
C ALA A 50 -1.70 4.60 17.23
N PRO A 51 -1.14 5.81 17.37
CA PRO A 51 -1.62 6.96 16.62
C PRO A 51 -1.39 6.74 15.12
N VAL A 52 -2.43 6.98 14.34
CA VAL A 52 -2.38 6.96 12.88
C VAL A 52 -2.83 8.30 12.35
N GLU A 53 -2.05 8.87 11.44
CA GLU A 53 -2.38 10.13 10.77
C GLU A 53 -2.81 9.87 9.34
N VAL A 54 -3.83 10.58 8.87
CA VAL A 54 -4.19 10.64 7.45
C VAL A 54 -3.75 11.99 6.92
N ILE A 55 -2.87 11.96 5.93
CA ILE A 55 -2.43 13.15 5.22
C ILE A 55 -3.16 13.19 3.89
N SER A 56 -4.03 14.20 3.73
CA SER A 56 -4.79 14.42 2.52
C SER A 56 -3.88 14.90 1.39
N LEU A 57 -4.06 14.33 0.20
CA LEU A 57 -3.39 14.77 -1.03
C LEU A 57 -4.14 15.92 -1.71
N GLU A 58 -5.37 16.21 -1.28
CA GLU A 58 -6.22 17.30 -1.79
C GLU A 58 -5.96 18.64 -1.10
N ASP A 59 -5.17 18.67 -0.02
CA ASP A 59 -4.90 19.91 0.71
C ASP A 59 -3.99 20.83 -0.13
N ASP A 60 -4.23 22.15 -0.06
CA ASP A 60 -3.45 23.23 -0.72
C ASP A 60 -1.99 23.35 -0.22
N MET A 61 -1.46 22.30 0.39
CA MET A 61 -0.10 22.21 0.85
C MET A 61 0.87 22.16 -0.33
N ASP A 62 2.02 22.83 -0.18
CA ASP A 62 3.09 22.78 -1.16
C ASP A 62 3.51 21.31 -1.48
N PRO A 63 3.62 20.92 -2.76
CA PRO A 63 4.06 19.59 -3.16
C PRO A 63 5.40 19.16 -2.56
N ASP A 64 6.32 20.09 -2.32
CA ASP A 64 7.63 19.82 -1.73
C ASP A 64 7.52 19.53 -0.24
N ILE A 65 6.63 20.22 0.47
CA ILE A 65 6.34 19.94 1.88
C ILE A 65 5.68 18.56 2.01
N ARG A 66 4.75 18.23 1.12
CA ARG A 66 4.12 16.91 1.07
C ARG A 66 5.14 15.80 0.80
N TRP A 67 6.06 16.03 -0.14
CA TRP A 67 7.15 15.12 -0.42
C TRP A 67 8.10 14.95 0.77
N ALA A 68 8.49 16.05 1.43
CA ALA A 68 9.34 16.00 2.61
C ALA A 68 8.69 15.20 3.75
N ARG A 69 7.37 15.33 3.93
CA ARG A 69 6.62 14.54 4.93
C ARG A 69 6.68 13.04 4.66
N ILE A 70 6.37 12.60 3.44
CA ILE A 70 6.38 11.18 3.12
C ILE A 70 7.79 10.58 3.17
N LEU A 71 8.81 11.37 2.79
CA LEU A 71 10.21 10.97 2.91
C LEU A 71 10.62 10.83 4.39
N SER A 72 10.24 11.79 5.23
CA SER A 72 10.49 11.73 6.68
C SER A 72 9.80 10.55 7.35
N ALA A 73 8.55 10.23 6.96
CA ALA A 73 7.84 9.06 7.45
C ALA A 73 8.54 7.74 7.10
N ARG A 74 9.11 7.66 5.90
CA ARG A 74 9.95 6.54 5.47
C ARG A 74 11.23 6.43 6.29
N GLU A 75 11.93 7.54 6.55
CA GLU A 75 13.14 7.56 7.37
C GLU A 75 12.86 7.19 8.84
N ALA A 76 11.71 7.58 9.36
CA ALA A 76 11.24 7.20 10.68
C ALA A 76 10.78 5.72 10.76
N GLY A 77 10.70 5.00 9.63
CA GLY A 77 10.29 3.59 9.60
C GLY A 77 8.80 3.37 9.88
N PHE A 78 7.95 4.34 9.55
CA PHE A 78 6.50 4.23 9.74
C PHE A 78 5.86 3.32 8.69
N ILE A 79 4.80 2.60 9.08
CA ILE A 79 3.98 1.87 8.11
C ILE A 79 3.10 2.87 7.38
N MET A 80 3.20 2.87 6.05
CA MET A 80 2.42 3.76 5.20
C MET A 80 1.47 2.98 4.29
N GLY A 81 0.25 3.48 4.18
CA GLY A 81 -0.77 2.95 3.28
C GLY A 81 -1.41 4.07 2.48
N CYS A 82 -1.90 3.76 1.29
CA CYS A 82 -2.66 4.70 0.48
C CYS A 82 -3.86 3.98 -0.14
N SER A 83 -4.84 4.75 -0.58
CA SER A 83 -5.94 4.22 -1.38
C SER A 83 -6.20 5.10 -2.58
N CYS A 84 -6.84 4.54 -3.60
CA CYS A 84 -7.26 5.28 -4.77
C CYS A 84 -8.74 5.05 -5.05
N GLY A 85 -9.38 6.02 -5.68
CA GLY A 85 -10.78 6.00 -6.05
C GLY A 85 -11.77 6.04 -4.89
N ALA A 86 -11.35 6.56 -3.73
CA ALA A 86 -12.20 6.71 -2.53
C ALA A 86 -12.36 8.19 -2.11
N GLY A 87 -11.75 9.13 -2.83
CA GLY A 87 -11.84 10.56 -2.57
C GLY A 87 -12.98 11.22 -3.34
N LYS A 88 -12.90 12.56 -3.51
CA LYS A 88 -13.95 13.35 -4.17
C LYS A 88 -13.84 13.35 -5.70
N ARG A 89 -12.72 12.89 -6.25
CA ARG A 89 -12.48 12.88 -7.70
C ARG A 89 -13.35 11.82 -8.39
N PRO A 90 -13.92 12.13 -9.58
CA PRO A 90 -14.67 11.14 -10.34
C PRO A 90 -13.74 9.99 -10.75
N VAL A 91 -14.16 8.78 -10.40
CA VAL A 91 -13.39 7.57 -10.64
C VAL A 91 -13.83 6.95 -11.96
N ASN A 92 -12.91 6.86 -12.92
CA ASN A 92 -13.11 6.10 -14.15
C ASN A 92 -12.40 4.74 -14.02
N ASP A 93 -13.15 3.71 -13.62
CA ASP A 93 -12.61 2.36 -13.39
C ASP A 93 -11.86 1.80 -14.61
N GLU A 94 -12.27 2.12 -15.82
CA GLU A 94 -11.61 1.66 -17.04
C GLU A 94 -10.22 2.30 -17.21
N LEU A 95 -10.10 3.59 -16.92
CA LEU A 95 -8.82 4.30 -16.93
C LEU A 95 -7.86 3.73 -15.87
N PHE A 96 -8.34 3.49 -14.66
CA PHE A 96 -7.56 2.87 -13.59
C PHE A 96 -7.06 1.48 -14.02
N ARG A 97 -7.94 0.61 -14.51
CA ARG A 97 -7.56 -0.74 -14.98
C ARG A 97 -6.56 -0.70 -16.12
N ARG A 98 -6.73 0.21 -17.08
CA ARG A 98 -5.78 0.39 -18.20
C ARG A 98 -4.39 0.77 -17.71
N ARG A 99 -4.30 1.62 -16.68
CA ARG A 99 -3.02 1.97 -16.03
C ARG A 99 -2.51 0.91 -15.06
N GLY A 100 -3.29 -0.16 -14.83
CA GLY A 100 -2.92 -1.26 -13.95
C GLY A 100 -3.22 -0.98 -12.48
N LEU A 101 -4.14 -0.07 -12.17
CA LEU A 101 -4.62 0.22 -10.82
C LEU A 101 -6.08 -0.24 -10.67
N LEU A 102 -6.45 -0.59 -9.44
CA LEU A 102 -7.83 -0.83 -9.01
C LEU A 102 -8.30 0.33 -8.16
N SER A 103 -9.44 0.92 -8.54
CA SER A 103 -10.18 1.89 -7.73
C SER A 103 -10.77 1.25 -6.48
N LYS A 104 -11.04 2.07 -5.46
CA LYS A 104 -11.60 1.69 -4.15
C LYS A 104 -10.79 0.58 -3.49
N HIS A 105 -9.47 0.64 -3.65
CA HIS A 105 -8.55 -0.37 -3.15
C HIS A 105 -7.40 0.23 -2.36
N ALA A 106 -6.90 -0.53 -1.38
CA ALA A 106 -5.79 -0.13 -0.52
C ALA A 106 -4.46 -0.73 -1.01
N TYR A 107 -3.42 0.10 -0.99
CA TYR A 107 -2.05 -0.25 -1.35
C TYR A 107 -1.12 0.09 -0.19
N SER A 108 -0.07 -0.70 -0.02
CA SER A 108 1.00 -0.39 0.93
C SER A 108 2.09 0.41 0.24
N ILE A 109 2.58 1.47 0.89
CA ILE A 109 3.80 2.18 0.46
C ILE A 109 4.96 1.48 1.16
N LEU A 110 5.82 0.84 0.38
CA LEU A 110 6.93 0.03 0.88
C LEU A 110 8.25 0.81 0.95
N ASP A 111 8.45 1.76 0.03
CA ASP A 111 9.67 2.58 0.00
C ASP A 111 9.40 3.91 -0.71
N VAL A 112 10.22 4.90 -0.39
CA VAL A 112 10.13 6.27 -0.90
C VAL A 112 11.56 6.73 -1.14
N VAL A 113 11.87 7.12 -2.38
CA VAL A 113 13.22 7.45 -2.81
C VAL A 113 13.24 8.77 -3.56
N GLN A 114 14.19 9.63 -3.18
CA GLN A 114 14.60 10.78 -3.98
C GLN A 114 16.00 10.55 -4.53
N GLU A 115 16.13 10.45 -5.85
CA GLU A 115 17.43 10.41 -6.53
C GLU A 115 17.52 11.57 -7.52
N GLY A 116 18.37 12.55 -7.21
CA GLY A 116 18.40 13.81 -7.94
C GLY A 116 17.02 14.47 -7.95
N GLU A 117 16.48 14.71 -9.14
CA GLU A 117 15.15 15.28 -9.34
C GLU A 117 14.03 14.23 -9.35
N HIS A 118 14.35 12.94 -9.27
CA HIS A 118 13.37 11.86 -9.38
C HIS A 118 12.80 11.49 -8.01
N ARG A 119 11.51 11.76 -7.83
CA ARG A 119 10.71 11.39 -6.66
C ARG A 119 9.89 10.14 -6.95
N LEU A 120 10.24 9.02 -6.31
CA LEU A 120 9.69 7.69 -6.61
C LEU A 120 9.13 7.03 -5.37
N LEU A 121 8.01 6.31 -5.54
CA LEU A 121 7.40 5.50 -4.51
C LEU A 121 7.30 4.04 -4.96
N LYS A 122 7.59 3.12 -4.05
CA LYS A 122 7.38 1.68 -4.24
C LYS A 122 6.08 1.28 -3.56
N LEU A 123 5.09 0.87 -4.33
CA LEU A 123 3.79 0.43 -3.81
C LEU A 123 3.61 -1.07 -3.98
N ARG A 124 2.74 -1.65 -3.15
CA ARG A 124 2.32 -3.04 -3.26
C ARG A 124 0.80 -3.17 -3.24
N ASN A 125 0.26 -3.88 -4.23
CA ASN A 125 -1.09 -4.42 -4.18
C ASN A 125 -1.09 -5.76 -3.41
N PRO A 126 -1.83 -5.88 -2.29
CA PRO A 126 -1.95 -7.12 -1.53
C PRO A 126 -2.47 -8.32 -2.35
N TRP A 127 -3.32 -8.08 -3.35
CA TRP A 127 -3.87 -9.12 -4.23
C TRP A 127 -2.84 -9.69 -5.21
N GLY A 128 -1.68 -9.04 -5.35
CA GLY A 128 -0.59 -9.52 -6.22
C GLY A 128 -0.81 -9.26 -7.72
N THR A 129 -2.00 -8.83 -8.12
CA THR A 129 -2.37 -8.47 -9.49
C THR A 129 -2.49 -6.95 -9.62
N PHE A 130 -2.82 -6.44 -10.82
CA PHE A 130 -2.98 -5.00 -11.09
C PHE A 130 -1.77 -4.18 -10.63
N VAL A 131 -0.74 -4.23 -11.48
CA VAL A 131 0.55 -3.57 -11.30
C VAL A 131 0.62 -2.37 -12.24
N TRP A 132 1.10 -1.24 -11.75
CA TRP A 132 1.25 0.00 -12.53
C TRP A 132 1.98 -0.22 -13.86
N LYS A 133 1.41 0.31 -14.94
CA LYS A 133 1.91 0.18 -16.32
C LYS A 133 2.45 1.48 -16.91
N GLY A 134 2.47 2.56 -16.15
CA GLY A 134 2.89 3.88 -16.61
C GLY A 134 4.39 4.14 -16.47
N LYS A 135 4.75 5.42 -16.38
CA LYS A 135 6.12 5.88 -16.13
C LYS A 135 6.67 5.24 -14.87
N TRP A 136 7.93 4.81 -14.88
CA TRP A 136 8.57 4.08 -13.76
C TRP A 136 8.01 2.66 -13.50
N SER A 137 7.13 2.12 -14.34
CA SER A 137 6.84 0.68 -14.28
C SER A 137 8.09 -0.16 -14.61
N GLN A 138 8.11 -1.43 -14.21
CA GLN A 138 9.26 -2.33 -14.43
C GLN A 138 9.71 -2.39 -15.90
N ASN A 139 8.74 -2.34 -16.81
CA ASN A 139 8.93 -2.45 -18.25
C ASN A 139 9.01 -1.09 -18.97
N TRP A 140 8.99 0.02 -18.23
CA TRP A 140 9.11 1.34 -18.83
C TRP A 140 10.52 1.50 -19.47
N PRO A 141 10.63 1.91 -20.75
CA PRO A 141 11.94 2.02 -21.41
C PRO A 141 12.75 3.24 -20.96
N GLY A 142 12.09 4.26 -20.36
CA GLY A 142 12.72 5.54 -20.00
C GLY A 142 13.49 5.55 -18.67
N TRP A 143 13.70 4.39 -18.04
CA TRP A 143 14.48 4.30 -16.81
C TRP A 143 15.96 4.68 -17.05
N PRO A 144 16.56 5.55 -16.22
CA PRO A 144 18.01 5.69 -16.15
C PRO A 144 18.64 4.35 -15.74
N LYS A 145 19.67 3.89 -16.46
CA LYS A 145 20.25 2.55 -16.28
C LYS A 145 20.70 2.31 -14.83
N ASP A 146 21.37 3.28 -14.23
CA ASP A 146 21.90 3.16 -12.87
C ASP A 146 20.79 3.18 -11.82
N LEU A 147 19.75 4.00 -12.03
CA LEU A 147 18.61 4.03 -11.14
C LEU A 147 17.79 2.74 -11.20
N LYS A 148 17.58 2.17 -12.40
CA LYS A 148 16.93 0.87 -12.56
C LYS A 148 17.71 -0.23 -11.86
N ARG A 149 19.04 -0.23 -12.02
CA ARG A 149 19.91 -1.18 -11.36
C ARG A 149 19.82 -1.06 -9.84
N LYS A 150 19.78 0.16 -9.30
CA LYS A 150 19.71 0.44 -7.86
C LYS A 150 18.35 0.08 -7.24
N LEU A 151 17.25 0.43 -7.91
CA LEU A 151 15.89 0.34 -7.34
C LEU A 151 15.12 -0.93 -7.74
N CYS A 152 15.49 -1.55 -8.86
CA CYS A 152 14.90 -2.79 -9.33
C CYS A 152 15.86 -3.99 -9.17
N SER A 153 16.97 -3.85 -8.44
CA SER A 153 17.79 -5.01 -8.04
C SER A 153 17.02 -5.86 -7.02
N GLY A 154 16.70 -7.09 -7.40
CA GLY A 154 16.06 -8.07 -6.52
C GLY A 154 15.00 -8.88 -7.25
N GLU A 155 14.48 -9.90 -6.58
CA GLU A 155 13.35 -10.67 -7.11
C GLU A 155 12.08 -9.81 -7.12
N PRO A 156 11.31 -9.81 -8.23
CA PRO A 156 10.02 -9.15 -8.27
C PRO A 156 9.09 -9.72 -7.21
N SER A 157 8.77 -8.92 -6.18
CA SER A 157 7.72 -9.28 -5.23
C SER A 157 6.35 -9.11 -5.88
N THR A 158 5.50 -10.14 -5.78
CA THR A 158 4.18 -10.15 -6.41
C THR A 158 3.37 -8.89 -6.06
N GLY A 159 2.84 -8.21 -7.07
CA GLY A 159 2.01 -7.00 -6.90
C GLY A 159 2.77 -5.73 -6.55
N THR A 160 4.11 -5.72 -6.62
CA THR A 160 4.93 -4.54 -6.27
C THR A 160 5.35 -3.75 -7.51
N PHE A 161 5.32 -2.43 -7.43
CA PHE A 161 5.73 -1.54 -8.52
C PHE A 161 6.25 -0.20 -8.04
N TRP A 162 7.03 0.45 -8.90
CA TRP A 162 7.44 1.84 -8.74
C TRP A 162 6.48 2.77 -9.51
N ILE A 163 6.26 3.96 -8.96
CA ILE A 163 5.48 5.05 -9.57
C ILE A 163 6.15 6.39 -9.25
N GLY A 164 6.02 7.38 -10.14
CA GLY A 164 6.49 8.75 -9.87
C GLY A 164 5.56 9.47 -8.90
N TYR A 165 6.09 10.45 -8.15
CA TYR A 165 5.30 11.23 -7.21
C TYR A 165 4.12 11.96 -7.88
N ASP A 166 4.33 12.58 -9.04
CA ASP A 166 3.25 13.29 -9.76
C ASP A 166 2.13 12.34 -10.19
N ASP A 167 2.50 11.16 -10.69
CA ASP A 167 1.56 10.10 -11.03
C ASP A 167 0.85 9.59 -9.76
N PHE A 168 1.55 9.46 -8.63
CA PHE A 168 0.92 9.09 -7.36
C PHE A 168 -0.15 10.12 -6.94
N VAL A 169 0.17 11.41 -6.92
CA VAL A 169 -0.81 12.47 -6.56
C VAL A 169 -1.99 12.49 -7.54
N ALA A 170 -1.75 12.25 -8.83
CA ALA A 170 -2.79 12.24 -9.86
C ALA A 170 -3.79 11.08 -9.73
N HIS A 171 -3.37 9.93 -9.18
CA HIS A 171 -4.22 8.72 -9.13
C HIS A 171 -4.67 8.32 -7.73
N PHE A 172 -3.99 8.78 -6.68
CA PHE A 172 -4.30 8.46 -5.29
C PHE A 172 -4.92 9.71 -4.64
N ASP A 173 -6.23 9.67 -4.49
CA ASP A 173 -7.13 10.80 -4.21
C ASP A 173 -7.44 10.97 -2.73
N SER A 174 -7.40 9.91 -1.95
CA SER A 174 -7.82 9.92 -0.54
C SER A 174 -6.71 10.35 0.42
N GLY A 175 -5.48 10.54 -0.08
CA GLY A 175 -4.31 10.76 0.77
C GLY A 175 -3.45 9.51 0.98
N TRP A 176 -2.50 9.61 1.91
CA TRP A 176 -1.85 8.45 2.50
C TRP A 176 -2.03 8.48 4.03
N ALA A 177 -2.02 7.30 4.63
CA ALA A 177 -2.05 7.12 6.07
C ALA A 177 -0.69 6.63 6.54
N GLU A 178 -0.23 7.14 7.68
CA GLU A 178 1.00 6.70 8.33
C GLU A 178 0.72 6.26 9.77
N LEU A 179 1.18 5.05 10.09
CA LEU A 179 1.23 4.52 11.43
C LEU A 179 2.53 4.99 12.08
N ARG A 180 2.42 5.88 13.06
CA ARG A 180 3.57 6.53 13.71
C ARG A 180 4.23 5.66 14.78
N ILE A 181 4.49 4.40 14.45
CA ILE A 181 5.38 3.53 15.22
C ILE A 181 6.50 3.08 14.29
N PRO A 182 7.77 3.31 14.66
CA PRO A 182 8.89 2.73 13.95
C PRO A 182 8.83 1.21 14.13
N ILE A 183 8.50 0.48 13.07
CA ILE A 183 8.56 -0.98 13.10
C ILE A 183 9.90 -1.36 12.49
N GLN A 184 10.80 -1.89 13.32
CA GLN A 184 11.92 -2.66 12.80
C GLN A 184 11.35 -3.91 12.14
N MET A 185 11.15 -3.89 10.82
CA MET A 185 10.95 -5.10 10.03
C MET A 185 12.29 -5.85 9.95
N GLY A 186 12.65 -6.50 11.05
CA GLY A 186 13.96 -7.09 11.27
C GLY A 186 13.87 -8.33 12.14
N GLY A 187 13.10 -9.32 11.70
CA GLY A 187 13.29 -10.72 12.12
C GLY A 187 13.80 -11.47 10.90
N ALA A 188 15.08 -11.84 10.89
CA ALA A 188 15.58 -12.78 9.89
C ALA A 188 14.84 -14.10 10.08
N PHE A 189 13.90 -14.41 9.19
CA PHE A 189 13.38 -15.77 9.09
C PHE A 189 14.52 -16.65 8.58
N SER A 190 15.17 -17.32 9.51
CA SER A 190 16.15 -18.35 9.24
C SER A 190 15.46 -19.50 8.51
N ASN A 191 16.13 -20.09 7.52
CA ASN A 191 15.67 -21.32 6.84
C ASN A 191 15.54 -22.53 7.79
N ALA A 192 15.81 -22.38 9.09
CA ALA A 192 15.56 -23.37 10.13
C ALA A 192 14.07 -23.54 10.48
N ASP A 193 13.18 -22.65 10.03
CA ASP A 193 11.73 -22.72 10.30
C ASP A 193 10.91 -23.32 9.14
N LYS A 194 11.53 -24.18 8.31
CA LYS A 194 10.86 -24.95 7.26
C LYS A 194 10.57 -26.39 7.69
#